data_AF-A0A0N0KQG4-F1
#
_entry.id   AF-A0A0N0KQG4-F1
#
_cell.length_a   1.000
_cell.length_b   1.000
_cell.length_c   1.000
_cell.angle_alpha   90.00
_cell.angle_beta   90.00
_cell.angle_gamma   90.00
#
_symmetry.space_group_name_H-M   'P 1'
#
loop_
_entity.id
_entity.type
_entity.pdbx_description
1 polymer ?
#
loop_
_entity_poly.entity_id
_entity_poly.type
_entity_poly.pdbx_seq_one_letter_code
_entity_poly.pdbx_strand_id
1 'polypeptide(L)'
;MKIIIIGSVAAGTSVAAKARRNTEDAEIVLYDKDMDVSYAVCGIPYAVGGEVENFDELTPRNAEWFKKRYDVDIHTSHEITQVDYDKKLVHGINLITKKSFTNNFDVLVLATGSVYNTPEIFVNRHFENVFQVKNISSGKSIKKFVDENEPKKAVVIGAGYIGLEMAEQLQRLGLEVSLLQRSKYPMSHLDWDMSSRIINEMKRKNIAFFPEETVRKVNGDGRLKSIETAKGTIFSADIFVLATGVKPNTALAKSMGIKLGITGAIEVNDKLETNFSNVYAVGDVAESFDRITRRPIYRPLASTANKMGRIAGDVITGGNLRHKGILGTGILRFFDLTIAQTGLTEKDALANDIAITTLYNIKPNKPDYMNGKEMVIKAIANKENGKILGAQIIGYDGVDKRIDVLATAISFGATAEDLFHLDLAYAPPFSTTKDPIHYTGMALNNDINNDTPLMTPIELLRRIDSGEKLQIIDTRSKKQFETSKVKGAIHIPLAELRNRYEELDKECVTVTYCNKGVTGNAAQNILLNKGFKQVYNLSGGNKNYQEVCETIQKL
;
A
#
# COMPACT_ATOMS: atom_id res chain seq x y z
N MET A 1 -19.80 15.32 -30.88
CA MET A 1 -19.05 14.08 -30.58
C MET A 1 -19.73 13.39 -29.41
N LYS A 2 -19.94 12.07 -29.48
CA LYS A 2 -20.58 11.27 -28.42
C LYS A 2 -19.58 10.39 -27.69
N ILE A 3 -19.44 10.61 -26.38
CA ILE A 3 -18.53 9.89 -25.50
C ILE A 3 -19.36 8.93 -24.64
N ILE A 4 -19.16 7.62 -24.82
CA ILE A 4 -19.72 6.60 -23.93
C ILE A 4 -18.64 6.16 -22.94
N ILE A 5 -18.98 6.14 -21.66
CA ILE A 5 -18.11 5.71 -20.57
C ILE A 5 -18.80 4.56 -19.83
N ILE A 6 -18.10 3.44 -19.64
CA ILE A 6 -18.62 2.25 -18.95
C ILE A 6 -18.02 2.21 -17.55
N GLY A 7 -18.83 2.55 -16.53
CA GLY A 7 -18.45 2.71 -15.13
C GLY A 7 -18.51 4.17 -14.66
N SER A 8 -19.10 4.42 -13.49
CA SER A 8 -19.46 5.76 -12.99
C SER A 8 -18.95 6.05 -11.57
N VAL A 9 -17.93 5.32 -11.11
CA VAL A 9 -17.26 5.58 -9.83
C VAL A 9 -16.07 6.52 -10.06
N ALA A 10 -14.88 6.20 -9.54
CA ALA A 10 -13.73 7.12 -9.50
C ALA A 10 -13.24 7.58 -10.89
N ALA A 11 -12.91 6.64 -11.79
CA ALA A 11 -12.29 6.99 -13.06
C ALA A 11 -13.30 7.59 -14.05
N GLY A 12 -14.45 6.93 -14.26
CA GLY A 12 -15.42 7.34 -15.27
C GLY A 12 -16.02 8.73 -15.03
N THR A 13 -16.37 9.06 -13.79
CA THR A 13 -16.86 10.42 -13.49
C THR A 13 -15.76 11.48 -13.59
N SER A 14 -14.50 11.12 -13.33
CA SER A 14 -13.35 12.01 -13.54
C SER A 14 -13.13 12.31 -15.03
N VAL A 15 -13.30 11.31 -15.92
CA VAL A 15 -13.31 11.50 -17.38
C VAL A 15 -14.41 12.47 -17.77
N ALA A 16 -15.66 12.17 -17.39
CA ALA A 16 -16.83 12.94 -17.77
C ALA A 16 -16.72 14.41 -17.34
N ALA A 17 -16.38 14.64 -16.07
CA ALA A 17 -16.26 15.99 -15.53
C ALA A 17 -15.13 16.78 -16.19
N LYS A 18 -14.02 16.14 -16.57
CA LYS A 18 -12.92 16.81 -17.29
C LYS A 18 -13.28 17.07 -18.76
N ALA A 19 -13.90 16.12 -19.44
CA ALA A 19 -14.33 16.29 -20.82
C ALA A 19 -15.32 17.46 -20.96
N ARG A 20 -16.37 17.51 -20.12
CA ARG A 20 -17.32 18.64 -20.11
C ARG A 20 -16.63 19.99 -19.88
N ARG A 21 -15.68 20.09 -18.94
CA ARG A 21 -14.97 21.35 -18.71
C ARG A 21 -14.12 21.82 -19.90
N ASN A 22 -13.78 20.93 -20.82
CA ASN A 22 -13.01 21.26 -22.01
C ASN A 22 -13.90 21.61 -23.21
N THR A 23 -15.15 21.11 -23.27
CA THR A 23 -16.08 21.38 -24.38
C THR A 23 -17.53 21.24 -23.95
N GLU A 24 -18.39 22.11 -24.48
CA GLU A 24 -19.85 22.05 -24.28
C GLU A 24 -20.59 21.24 -25.36
N ASP A 25 -19.92 20.91 -26.48
CA ASP A 25 -20.57 20.30 -27.65
C ASP A 25 -20.59 18.76 -27.61
N ALA A 26 -19.95 18.16 -26.61
CA ALA A 26 -19.90 16.71 -26.46
C ALA A 26 -21.18 16.19 -25.78
N GLU A 27 -21.77 15.13 -26.35
CA GLU A 27 -22.75 14.31 -25.65
C GLU A 27 -21.99 13.28 -24.79
N ILE A 28 -22.20 13.30 -23.47
CA ILE A 28 -21.44 12.46 -22.53
C ILE A 28 -22.41 11.57 -21.76
N VAL A 29 -22.27 10.25 -21.96
CA VAL A 29 -23.16 9.24 -21.37
C VAL A 29 -22.35 8.20 -20.60
N LEU A 30 -22.72 7.97 -19.35
CA LEU A 30 -22.15 6.93 -18.49
C LEU A 30 -23.18 5.82 -18.28
N TYR A 31 -22.71 4.58 -18.33
CA TYR A 31 -23.49 3.41 -17.92
C TYR A 31 -22.83 2.73 -16.74
N ASP A 32 -23.60 2.45 -15.69
CA ASP A 32 -23.15 1.69 -14.54
C ASP A 32 -24.19 0.65 -14.16
N LYS A 33 -23.71 -0.56 -13.84
CA LYS A 33 -24.58 -1.65 -13.41
C LYS A 33 -25.05 -1.50 -11.97
N ASP A 34 -24.29 -0.78 -11.15
CA ASP A 34 -24.67 -0.50 -9.76
C ASP A 34 -25.64 0.69 -9.70
N MET A 35 -26.29 0.88 -8.55
CA MET A 35 -27.24 1.98 -8.33
C MET A 35 -26.55 3.28 -7.90
N ASP A 36 -25.41 3.17 -7.21
CA ASP A 36 -24.69 4.29 -6.62
C ASP A 36 -23.57 4.76 -7.56
N VAL A 37 -23.37 6.07 -7.65
CA VAL A 37 -22.36 6.70 -8.52
C VAL A 37 -21.40 7.52 -7.67
N SER A 38 -20.16 7.69 -8.14
CA SER A 38 -19.17 8.56 -7.48
C SER A 38 -19.01 8.34 -5.97
N TYR A 39 -19.17 7.10 -5.49
CA TYR A 39 -19.16 6.81 -4.06
C TYR A 39 -17.75 6.56 -3.51
N ALA A 40 -17.57 6.83 -2.21
CA ALA A 40 -16.32 6.65 -1.49
C ALA A 40 -16.15 5.19 -1.02
N VAL A 41 -15.68 4.32 -1.93
CA VAL A 41 -15.38 2.89 -1.65
C VAL A 41 -14.53 2.72 -0.39
N CYS A 42 -13.51 3.57 -0.22
CA CYS A 42 -12.58 3.52 0.92
C CYS A 42 -13.24 3.85 2.26
N GLY A 43 -14.40 4.49 2.26
CA GLY A 43 -15.16 4.78 3.48
C GLY A 43 -16.00 3.60 3.99
N ILE A 44 -16.20 2.55 3.18
CA ILE A 44 -17.12 1.46 3.50
C ILE A 44 -16.75 0.73 4.81
N PRO A 45 -15.49 0.33 5.06
CA PRO A 45 -15.14 -0.31 6.32
C PRO A 45 -15.49 0.56 7.54
N TYR A 46 -15.20 1.86 7.46
CA TYR A 46 -15.44 2.82 8.54
C TYR A 46 -16.94 3.06 8.79
N ALA A 47 -17.77 2.99 7.76
CA ALA A 47 -19.23 3.00 7.91
C ALA A 47 -19.75 1.68 8.54
N VAL A 48 -19.13 0.54 8.20
CA VAL A 48 -19.46 -0.73 8.85
C VAL A 48 -19.13 -0.70 10.35
N GLY A 49 -17.99 -0.15 10.75
CA GLY A 49 -17.62 -0.04 12.17
C GLY A 49 -18.26 1.13 12.92
N GLY A 50 -19.05 1.97 12.25
CA GLY A 50 -19.77 3.09 12.85
C GLY A 50 -18.95 4.36 13.08
N GLU A 51 -17.74 4.46 12.51
CA GLU A 51 -16.96 5.71 12.51
C GLU A 51 -17.50 6.73 11.50
N VAL A 52 -18.14 6.25 10.42
CA VAL A 52 -18.97 7.07 9.53
C VAL A 52 -20.42 6.74 9.85
N GLU A 53 -21.20 7.75 10.25
CA GLU A 53 -22.56 7.52 10.78
C GLU A 53 -23.49 6.92 9.73
N ASN A 54 -23.47 7.45 8.50
CA ASN A 54 -24.38 7.04 7.43
C ASN A 54 -23.65 6.71 6.12
N PHE A 55 -24.08 5.61 5.48
CA PHE A 55 -23.58 5.24 4.15
C PHE A 55 -23.88 6.29 3.07
N ASP A 56 -24.89 7.14 3.28
CA ASP A 56 -25.24 8.19 2.33
C ASP A 56 -24.21 9.33 2.31
N GLU A 57 -23.39 9.47 3.36
CA GLU A 57 -22.21 10.36 3.33
C GLU A 57 -21.14 9.85 2.35
N LEU A 58 -21.13 8.54 2.07
CA LEU A 58 -20.25 7.94 1.09
C LEU A 58 -20.76 8.11 -0.35
N THR A 59 -21.99 8.59 -0.57
CA THR A 59 -22.59 8.84 -1.89
C THR A 59 -22.90 10.33 -2.09
N PRO A 60 -21.92 11.24 -1.99
CA PRO A 60 -22.17 12.69 -1.98
C PRO A 60 -22.70 13.25 -3.31
N ARG A 61 -22.80 12.42 -4.37
CA ARG A 61 -23.20 12.82 -5.73
C ARG A 61 -24.06 11.72 -6.34
N ASN A 62 -25.04 12.12 -7.14
CA ASN A 62 -25.93 11.22 -7.88
C ASN A 62 -26.01 11.63 -9.37
N ALA A 63 -26.75 10.86 -10.18
CA ALA A 63 -26.92 11.13 -11.61
C ALA A 63 -27.51 12.51 -11.89
N GLU A 64 -28.52 12.93 -11.13
CA GLU A 64 -29.17 14.25 -11.28
C GLU A 64 -28.18 15.39 -11.02
N TRP A 65 -27.33 15.26 -10.00
CA TRP A 65 -26.29 16.23 -9.71
C TRP A 65 -25.31 16.39 -10.88
N PHE A 66 -24.90 15.28 -11.51
CA PHE A 66 -24.02 15.31 -12.68
C PHE A 66 -24.71 15.92 -13.90
N LYS A 67 -26.00 15.62 -14.12
CA LYS A 67 -26.77 16.25 -15.19
C LYS A 67 -26.87 17.76 -15.00
N LYS A 68 -27.25 18.22 -13.81
CA LYS A 68 -27.40 19.64 -13.50
C LYS A 68 -26.07 20.42 -13.57
N ARG A 69 -24.97 19.82 -13.11
CA ARG A 69 -23.68 20.51 -13.00
C ARG A 69 -22.82 20.43 -14.25
N TYR A 70 -22.84 19.28 -14.92
CA TYR A 70 -21.93 18.98 -16.02
C TYR A 70 -22.65 18.55 -17.29
N ASP A 71 -23.98 18.62 -17.37
CA ASP A 71 -24.75 18.11 -18.51
C ASP A 71 -24.26 16.73 -18.97
N VAL A 72 -24.11 15.83 -18.00
CA VAL A 72 -23.69 14.44 -18.20
C VAL A 72 -24.85 13.53 -17.86
N ASP A 73 -25.21 12.64 -18.77
CA ASP A 73 -26.24 11.63 -18.53
C ASP A 73 -25.61 10.38 -17.92
N ILE A 74 -26.08 9.99 -16.73
CA ILE A 74 -25.62 8.78 -16.05
C ILE A 74 -26.79 7.82 -15.88
N HIS A 75 -26.68 6.65 -16.50
CA HIS A 75 -27.65 5.57 -16.42
C HIS A 75 -27.16 4.49 -15.46
N THR A 76 -27.66 4.53 -14.22
CA THR A 76 -27.41 3.50 -13.20
C THR A 76 -28.29 2.28 -13.41
N SER A 77 -27.92 1.13 -12.85
CA SER A 77 -28.58 -0.16 -13.14
C SER A 77 -28.66 -0.51 -14.63
N HIS A 78 -27.71 -0.04 -15.44
CA HIS A 78 -27.56 -0.38 -16.85
C HIS A 78 -26.22 -1.08 -17.07
N GLU A 79 -26.26 -2.34 -17.48
CA GLU A 79 -25.06 -3.11 -17.76
C GLU A 79 -24.80 -3.14 -19.27
N ILE A 80 -23.62 -2.65 -19.70
CA ILE A 80 -23.13 -2.88 -21.06
C ILE A 80 -22.59 -4.30 -21.13
N THR A 81 -23.19 -5.12 -21.99
CA THR A 81 -22.88 -6.53 -22.15
C THR A 81 -22.02 -6.82 -23.38
N GLN A 82 -22.09 -5.95 -24.40
CA GLN A 82 -21.38 -6.12 -25.66
C GLN A 82 -21.04 -4.75 -26.29
N VAL A 83 -19.92 -4.70 -27.00
CA VAL A 83 -19.54 -3.57 -27.86
C VAL A 83 -19.27 -4.10 -29.26
N ASP A 84 -19.94 -3.52 -30.26
CA ASP A 84 -19.67 -3.71 -31.68
C ASP A 84 -18.81 -2.52 -32.16
N TYR A 85 -17.50 -2.71 -32.21
CA TYR A 85 -16.55 -1.65 -32.53
C TYR A 85 -16.68 -1.15 -33.97
N ASP A 86 -16.92 -2.06 -34.91
CA ASP A 86 -16.99 -1.74 -36.35
C ASP A 86 -18.23 -0.89 -36.65
N LYS A 87 -19.35 -1.20 -35.99
CA LYS A 87 -20.58 -0.39 -36.08
C LYS A 87 -20.61 0.78 -35.11
N LYS A 88 -19.63 0.89 -34.21
CA LYS A 88 -19.57 1.89 -33.13
C LYS A 88 -20.81 1.89 -32.24
N LEU A 89 -21.24 0.70 -31.83
CA LEU A 89 -22.41 0.49 -30.97
C LEU A 89 -22.04 -0.18 -29.64
N VAL A 90 -22.72 0.21 -28.58
CA VAL A 90 -22.78 -0.55 -27.32
C VAL A 90 -24.17 -1.16 -27.17
N HIS A 91 -24.21 -2.38 -26.66
CA HIS A 91 -25.45 -3.08 -26.30
C HIS A 91 -25.47 -3.32 -24.80
N GLY A 92 -26.63 -3.12 -24.19
CA GLY A 92 -26.78 -3.31 -22.76
C GLY A 92 -28.19 -3.67 -22.35
N ILE A 93 -28.35 -3.91 -21.07
CA ILE A 93 -29.62 -4.22 -20.42
C ILE A 93 -29.85 -3.30 -19.24
N ASN A 94 -31.08 -2.78 -19.12
CA ASN A 94 -31.52 -2.15 -17.89
C ASN A 94 -31.87 -3.26 -16.89
N LEU A 95 -31.13 -3.35 -15.79
CA LEU A 95 -31.23 -4.42 -14.81
C LEU A 95 -32.53 -4.39 -14.00
N ILE A 96 -33.23 -3.25 -13.96
CA ILE A 96 -34.54 -3.09 -13.31
C ILE A 96 -35.65 -3.56 -14.24
N THR A 97 -35.73 -3.01 -15.46
CA THR A 97 -36.83 -3.28 -16.41
C THR A 97 -36.60 -4.53 -17.27
N LYS A 98 -35.39 -5.08 -17.25
CA LYS A 98 -34.91 -6.17 -18.12
C LYS A 98 -34.97 -5.89 -19.63
N LYS A 99 -35.19 -4.62 -20.01
CA LYS A 99 -35.20 -4.21 -21.42
C LYS A 99 -33.77 -4.04 -21.95
N SER A 100 -33.52 -4.59 -23.12
CA SER A 100 -32.27 -4.37 -23.86
C SER A 100 -32.29 -3.00 -24.53
N PHE A 101 -31.12 -2.39 -24.68
CA PHE A 101 -30.95 -1.13 -25.40
C PHE A 101 -29.67 -1.17 -26.24
N THR A 102 -29.57 -0.24 -27.18
CA THR A 102 -28.39 -0.03 -28.02
C THR A 102 -28.12 1.47 -28.13
N ASN A 103 -26.85 1.87 -28.11
CA ASN A 103 -26.45 3.25 -28.25
C ASN A 103 -25.16 3.37 -29.07
N ASN A 104 -24.98 4.44 -29.84
CA ASN A 104 -23.79 4.67 -30.64
C ASN A 104 -22.74 5.49 -29.88
N PHE A 105 -21.47 5.41 -30.29
CA PHE A 105 -20.39 6.22 -29.73
C PHE A 105 -19.40 6.71 -30.80
N ASP A 106 -18.83 7.89 -30.61
CA ASP A 106 -17.63 8.31 -31.34
C ASP A 106 -16.36 7.91 -30.57
N VAL A 107 -16.44 7.99 -29.23
CA VAL A 107 -15.38 7.64 -28.29
C VAL A 107 -15.93 6.73 -27.20
N LEU A 108 -15.19 5.67 -26.87
CA LEU A 108 -15.53 4.73 -25.80
C LEU A 108 -14.47 4.74 -24.71
N VAL A 109 -14.90 4.74 -23.46
CA VAL A 109 -14.01 4.66 -22.30
C VAL A 109 -14.40 3.49 -21.40
N LEU A 110 -13.48 2.55 -21.21
CA LEU A 110 -13.62 1.43 -20.31
C LEU A 110 -13.12 1.84 -18.91
N ALA A 111 -14.05 2.04 -17.98
CA ALA A 111 -13.80 2.36 -16.58
C ALA A 111 -14.44 1.30 -15.66
N THR A 112 -14.42 0.03 -16.10
CA THR A 112 -15.13 -1.10 -15.48
C THR A 112 -14.54 -1.57 -14.15
N GLY A 113 -13.45 -0.95 -13.71
CA GLY A 113 -12.82 -1.18 -12.42
C GLY A 113 -12.21 -2.59 -12.30
N SER A 114 -12.31 -3.14 -11.09
CA SER A 114 -11.80 -4.46 -10.75
C SER A 114 -12.92 -5.38 -10.28
N VAL A 115 -12.68 -6.68 -10.30
CA VAL A 115 -13.54 -7.70 -9.70
C VAL A 115 -12.83 -8.36 -8.53
N TYR A 116 -13.59 -8.69 -7.50
CA TYR A 116 -13.07 -9.32 -6.29
C TYR A 116 -12.60 -10.74 -6.58
N ASN A 117 -11.44 -11.09 -6.04
CA ASN A 117 -10.99 -12.46 -6.05
C ASN A 117 -11.82 -13.25 -5.04
N THR A 118 -12.78 -14.03 -5.51
CA THR A 118 -13.51 -14.98 -4.68
C THR A 118 -12.75 -16.31 -4.69
N PRO A 119 -12.35 -16.87 -3.54
CA PRO A 119 -11.72 -18.19 -3.52
C PRO A 119 -12.68 -19.23 -4.10
N GLU A 120 -12.14 -20.16 -4.89
CA GLU A 120 -12.92 -21.13 -5.68
C GLU A 120 -13.97 -21.88 -4.84
N ILE A 121 -13.65 -22.22 -3.59
CA ILE A 121 -14.55 -22.91 -2.66
C ILE A 121 -15.83 -22.12 -2.32
N PHE A 122 -15.83 -20.80 -2.51
CA PHE A 122 -17.00 -19.92 -2.31
C PHE A 122 -17.70 -19.58 -3.64
N VAL A 123 -17.14 -19.94 -4.80
CA VAL A 123 -17.77 -19.66 -6.09
C VAL A 123 -19.06 -20.47 -6.22
N ASN A 124 -20.14 -19.83 -6.66
CA ASN A 124 -21.49 -20.40 -6.77
C ASN A 124 -22.07 -20.95 -5.45
N ARG A 125 -21.54 -20.54 -4.30
CA ARG A 125 -22.10 -20.85 -2.98
C ARG A 125 -22.53 -19.56 -2.31
N HIS A 126 -23.74 -19.54 -1.79
CA HIS A 126 -24.29 -18.39 -1.09
C HIS A 126 -24.50 -18.73 0.37
N PHE A 127 -23.86 -17.94 1.23
CA PHE A 127 -24.04 -18.01 2.67
C PHE A 127 -24.48 -16.64 3.17
N GLU A 128 -25.51 -16.57 4.00
CA GLU A 128 -26.08 -15.31 4.52
C GLU A 128 -25.07 -14.48 5.33
N ASN A 129 -24.05 -15.14 5.90
CA ASN A 129 -23.06 -14.55 6.80
C ASN A 129 -21.66 -14.46 6.19
N VAL A 130 -21.51 -14.61 4.87
CA VAL A 130 -20.25 -14.45 4.14
C VAL A 130 -20.32 -13.23 3.25
N PHE A 131 -19.40 -12.28 3.46
CA PHE A 131 -19.44 -10.98 2.79
C PHE A 131 -18.13 -10.66 2.07
N GLN A 132 -18.25 -9.79 1.07
CA GLN A 132 -17.15 -9.12 0.40
C GLN A 132 -17.43 -7.62 0.43
N VAL A 133 -16.42 -6.81 0.69
CA VAL A 133 -16.56 -5.34 0.76
C VAL A 133 -16.38 -4.76 -0.65
N LYS A 134 -17.47 -4.67 -1.41
CA LYS A 134 -17.50 -4.32 -2.85
C LYS A 134 -17.89 -2.89 -3.16
N ASN A 135 -19.09 -2.55 -2.72
CA ASN A 135 -19.79 -1.31 -3.01
C ASN A 135 -20.69 -0.96 -1.83
N ILE A 136 -21.40 0.16 -1.93
CA ILE A 136 -22.28 0.67 -0.87
C ILE A 136 -23.30 -0.39 -0.45
N SER A 137 -23.94 -1.08 -1.40
CA SER A 137 -24.88 -2.17 -1.09
C SER A 137 -24.24 -3.26 -0.23
N SER A 138 -23.03 -3.71 -0.56
CA SER A 138 -22.34 -4.73 0.24
C SER A 138 -21.99 -4.25 1.66
N GLY A 139 -21.62 -2.97 1.82
CA GLY A 139 -21.37 -2.38 3.12
C GLY A 139 -22.65 -2.30 3.96
N LYS A 140 -23.75 -1.83 3.35
CA LYS A 140 -25.09 -1.83 3.97
C LYS A 140 -25.51 -3.23 4.41
N SER A 141 -25.26 -4.26 3.59
CA SER A 141 -25.54 -5.67 3.95
C SER A 141 -24.72 -6.15 5.15
N ILE A 142 -23.42 -5.83 5.21
CA ILE A 142 -22.58 -6.19 6.36
C ILE A 142 -23.06 -5.50 7.63
N LYS A 143 -23.29 -4.19 7.57
CA LYS A 143 -23.76 -3.40 8.72
C LYS A 143 -25.11 -3.92 9.23
N LYS A 144 -26.06 -4.14 8.31
CA LYS A 144 -27.36 -4.73 8.63
C LYS A 144 -27.22 -6.08 9.33
N PHE A 145 -26.37 -6.97 8.80
CA PHE A 145 -26.14 -8.27 9.41
C PHE A 145 -25.59 -8.14 10.83
N VAL A 146 -24.59 -7.27 11.03
CA VAL A 146 -23.99 -7.02 12.35
C VAL A 146 -25.04 -6.49 13.34
N ASP A 147 -25.85 -5.52 12.92
CA ASP A 147 -26.87 -4.91 13.79
C ASP A 147 -28.00 -5.88 14.15
N GLU A 148 -28.45 -6.70 13.20
CA GLU A 148 -29.59 -7.60 13.40
C GLU A 148 -29.21 -8.91 14.10
N ASN A 149 -27.95 -9.38 13.98
CA ASN A 149 -27.53 -10.69 14.47
C ASN A 149 -26.55 -10.64 15.65
N GLU A 150 -26.04 -9.45 15.99
CA GLU A 150 -25.09 -9.22 17.08
C GLU A 150 -23.93 -10.25 17.15
N PRO A 151 -23.23 -10.53 16.03
CA PRO A 151 -22.19 -11.54 15.97
C PRO A 151 -21.11 -11.32 17.03
N LYS A 152 -20.54 -12.41 17.56
CA LYS A 152 -19.48 -12.37 18.58
C LYS A 152 -18.12 -12.74 18.00
N LYS A 153 -18.08 -13.56 16.95
CA LYS A 153 -16.84 -14.02 16.31
C LYS A 153 -16.82 -13.69 14.83
N ALA A 154 -15.70 -13.13 14.36
CA ALA A 154 -15.44 -12.85 12.97
C ALA A 154 -14.22 -13.59 12.45
N VAL A 155 -14.32 -14.09 11.22
CA VAL A 155 -13.18 -14.56 10.44
C VAL A 155 -13.00 -13.66 9.23
N VAL A 156 -11.84 -13.02 9.13
CA VAL A 156 -11.44 -12.22 7.98
C VAL A 156 -10.40 -13.00 7.18
N ILE A 157 -10.65 -13.21 5.88
CA ILE A 157 -9.77 -13.97 5.00
C ILE A 157 -9.05 -12.99 4.06
N GLY A 158 -7.77 -12.79 4.29
CA GLY A 158 -6.92 -11.84 3.59
C GLY A 158 -6.52 -10.67 4.49
N ALA A 159 -5.23 -10.40 4.60
CA ALA A 159 -4.63 -9.35 5.43
C ALA A 159 -3.95 -8.24 4.60
N GLY A 160 -4.61 -7.84 3.50
CA GLY A 160 -4.30 -6.59 2.78
C GLY A 160 -5.07 -5.39 3.36
N TYR A 161 -5.09 -4.26 2.65
CA TYR A 161 -5.79 -3.03 3.07
C TYR A 161 -7.19 -3.29 3.63
N ILE A 162 -8.11 -3.79 2.79
CA ILE A 162 -9.51 -4.06 3.16
C ILE A 162 -9.61 -5.03 4.35
N GLY A 163 -8.75 -6.04 4.39
CA GLY A 163 -8.78 -7.04 5.45
C GLY A 163 -8.37 -6.49 6.81
N LEU A 164 -7.33 -5.65 6.83
CA LEU A 164 -6.90 -4.96 8.04
C LEU A 164 -7.92 -3.92 8.52
N GLU A 165 -8.51 -3.15 7.60
CA GLU A 165 -9.59 -2.20 7.93
C GLU A 165 -10.78 -2.94 8.53
N MET A 166 -11.27 -4.00 7.88
CA MET A 166 -12.39 -4.79 8.40
C MET A 166 -12.07 -5.48 9.73
N ALA A 167 -10.84 -5.99 9.91
CA ALA A 167 -10.44 -6.57 11.18
C ALA A 167 -10.44 -5.52 12.31
N GLU A 168 -9.96 -4.31 12.05
CA GLU A 168 -10.04 -3.20 13.00
C GLU A 168 -11.49 -2.85 13.33
N GLN A 169 -12.33 -2.65 12.32
CA GLN A 169 -13.71 -2.20 12.49
C GLN A 169 -14.57 -3.22 13.23
N LEU A 170 -14.44 -4.51 12.89
CA LEU A 170 -15.15 -5.59 13.60
C LEU A 170 -14.68 -5.74 15.05
N GLN A 171 -13.38 -5.58 15.32
CA GLN A 171 -12.87 -5.62 16.69
C GLN A 171 -13.39 -4.44 17.52
N ARG A 172 -13.48 -3.24 16.93
CA ARG A 172 -14.03 -2.04 17.60
C ARG A 172 -15.51 -2.20 17.97
N LEU A 173 -16.25 -3.00 17.19
CA LEU A 173 -17.62 -3.42 17.50
C LEU A 173 -17.69 -4.51 18.58
N GLY A 174 -16.55 -4.95 19.12
CA GLY A 174 -16.46 -5.91 20.22
C GLY A 174 -16.34 -7.38 19.79
N LEU A 175 -16.15 -7.67 18.50
CA LEU A 175 -16.02 -9.05 18.02
C LEU A 175 -14.62 -9.61 18.30
N GLU A 176 -14.56 -10.91 18.59
CA GLU A 176 -13.33 -11.70 18.53
C GLU A 176 -12.96 -11.92 17.06
N VAL A 177 -11.81 -11.41 16.61
CA VAL A 177 -11.42 -11.45 15.20
C VAL A 177 -10.25 -12.40 14.97
N SER A 178 -10.48 -13.39 14.11
CA SER A 178 -9.45 -14.24 13.50
C SER A 178 -9.13 -13.75 12.09
N LEU A 179 -7.89 -13.35 11.84
CA LEU A 179 -7.42 -12.85 10.55
C LEU A 179 -6.51 -13.89 9.89
N LEU A 180 -7.00 -14.51 8.82
CA LEU A 180 -6.28 -15.54 8.07
C LEU A 180 -5.58 -14.92 6.87
N GLN A 181 -4.34 -15.32 6.62
CA GLN A 181 -3.58 -14.86 5.46
C GLN A 181 -2.85 -16.01 4.79
N ARG A 182 -2.87 -16.05 3.46
CA ARG A 182 -2.18 -17.09 2.68
C ARG A 182 -0.65 -16.98 2.75
N SER A 183 -0.12 -15.77 2.82
CA SER A 183 1.32 -15.54 3.01
C SER A 183 1.70 -15.56 4.48
N LYS A 184 3.01 -15.63 4.73
CA LYS A 184 3.59 -15.55 6.06
C LYS A 184 3.34 -14.21 6.77
N TYR A 185 3.27 -13.12 6.00
CA TYR A 185 3.11 -11.77 6.53
C TYR A 185 1.85 -11.09 5.99
N PRO A 186 1.22 -10.18 6.78
CA PRO A 186 0.19 -9.28 6.27
C PRO A 186 0.82 -8.27 5.29
N MET A 187 -0.02 -7.57 4.53
CA MET A 187 0.43 -6.52 3.61
C MET A 187 1.61 -6.97 2.74
N SER A 188 1.45 -8.08 2.02
CA SER A 188 2.51 -8.77 1.25
C SER A 188 3.20 -7.93 0.15
N HIS A 189 2.78 -6.68 -0.02
CA HIS A 189 3.38 -5.69 -0.92
C HIS A 189 4.47 -4.86 -0.23
N LEU A 190 4.57 -4.91 1.12
CA LEU A 190 5.68 -4.37 1.90
C LEU A 190 6.81 -5.41 1.98
N ASP A 191 7.99 -4.97 2.38
CA ASP A 191 9.03 -5.91 2.79
C ASP A 191 8.65 -6.58 4.11
N TRP A 192 9.06 -7.83 4.27
CA TRP A 192 8.62 -8.69 5.35
C TRP A 192 8.94 -8.16 6.75
N ASP A 193 10.08 -7.48 6.90
CA ASP A 193 10.59 -6.87 8.14
C ASP A 193 9.79 -5.63 8.56
N MET A 194 9.09 -5.00 7.61
CA MET A 194 8.12 -3.94 7.90
C MET A 194 6.74 -4.55 8.19
N SER A 195 6.32 -5.54 7.39
CA SER A 195 5.06 -6.24 7.63
C SER A 195 4.98 -6.94 8.99
N SER A 196 6.09 -7.45 9.52
CA SER A 196 6.12 -8.11 10.84
C SER A 196 5.73 -7.17 11.99
N ARG A 197 5.98 -5.86 11.84
CA ARG A 197 5.59 -4.83 12.82
C ARG A 197 4.07 -4.74 12.96
N ILE A 198 3.33 -5.04 11.89
CA ILE A 198 1.87 -5.09 11.90
C ILE A 198 1.38 -6.28 12.74
N ILE A 199 2.11 -7.41 12.73
CA ILE A 199 1.78 -8.59 13.54
C ILE A 199 1.92 -8.26 15.04
N ASN A 200 2.91 -7.44 15.42
CA ASN A 200 3.05 -7.00 16.80
C ASN A 200 1.88 -6.09 17.24
N GLU A 201 1.37 -5.26 16.34
CA GLU A 201 0.16 -4.47 16.60
C GLU A 201 -1.10 -5.34 16.71
N MET A 202 -1.24 -6.36 15.87
CA MET A 202 -2.33 -7.35 15.98
C MET A 202 -2.34 -7.99 17.37
N LYS A 203 -1.17 -8.41 17.87
CA LYS A 203 -1.05 -8.97 19.23
C LYS A 203 -1.45 -7.96 20.30
N ARG A 204 -0.99 -6.71 20.20
CA ARG A 204 -1.34 -5.63 21.14
C ARG A 204 -2.85 -5.35 21.19
N LYS A 205 -3.54 -5.56 20.07
CA LYS A 205 -4.97 -5.30 19.90
C LYS A 205 -5.83 -6.56 20.00
N ASN A 206 -5.25 -7.70 20.40
CA ASN A 206 -5.89 -9.00 20.54
C ASN A 206 -6.57 -9.50 19.24
N ILE A 207 -5.96 -9.22 18.09
CA ILE A 207 -6.33 -9.83 16.81
C ILE A 207 -5.55 -11.14 16.65
N ALA A 208 -6.25 -12.26 16.52
CA ALA A 208 -5.63 -13.55 16.28
C ALA A 208 -5.22 -13.66 14.81
N PHE A 209 -3.92 -13.59 14.52
CA PHE A 209 -3.38 -13.68 13.16
C PHE A 209 -2.93 -15.10 12.82
N PHE A 210 -3.43 -15.64 11.71
CA PHE A 210 -3.14 -16.99 11.24
C PHE A 210 -2.47 -16.93 9.85
N PRO A 211 -1.13 -16.94 9.80
CA PRO A 211 -0.39 -16.92 8.55
C PRO A 211 -0.37 -18.29 7.87
N GLU A 212 -0.13 -18.26 6.57
CA GLU A 212 -0.05 -19.45 5.71
C GLU A 212 -1.30 -20.34 5.77
N GLU A 213 -2.45 -19.72 6.01
CA GLU A 213 -3.75 -20.40 5.99
C GLU A 213 -4.45 -20.20 4.64
N THR A 214 -4.83 -21.31 4.01
CA THR A 214 -5.66 -21.31 2.80
C THR A 214 -6.91 -22.12 3.06
N VAL A 215 -8.09 -21.53 2.88
CA VAL A 215 -9.37 -22.22 3.06
C VAL A 215 -9.52 -23.32 2.03
N ARG A 216 -9.85 -24.54 2.48
CA ARG A 216 -10.03 -25.73 1.63
C ARG A 216 -11.43 -26.32 1.73
N LYS A 217 -12.07 -26.22 2.89
CA LYS A 217 -13.46 -26.68 3.06
C LYS A 217 -14.29 -25.60 3.75
N VAL A 218 -15.57 -25.60 3.44
CA VAL A 218 -16.59 -24.76 4.04
C VAL A 218 -17.71 -25.68 4.53
N ASN A 219 -18.16 -25.47 5.77
CA ASN A 219 -19.17 -26.31 6.42
C ASN A 219 -20.39 -25.45 6.75
N GLY A 220 -21.51 -25.72 6.09
CA GLY A 220 -22.76 -25.00 6.26
C GLY A 220 -23.69 -25.19 5.08
N ASP A 221 -24.97 -24.91 5.30
CA ASP A 221 -26.01 -24.86 4.26
C ASP A 221 -26.86 -23.61 4.53
N GLY A 222 -26.90 -22.68 3.56
CA GLY A 222 -27.48 -21.33 3.73
C GLY A 222 -26.70 -20.40 4.68
N ARG A 223 -26.19 -20.91 5.80
CA ARG A 223 -25.34 -20.19 6.78
C ARG A 223 -24.04 -20.95 7.00
N LEU A 224 -22.91 -20.27 6.88
CA LEU A 224 -21.59 -20.86 7.09
C LEU A 224 -21.32 -21.00 8.58
N LYS A 225 -21.07 -22.23 9.04
CA LYS A 225 -20.75 -22.53 10.45
C LYS A 225 -19.25 -22.49 10.72
N SER A 226 -18.47 -23.05 9.79
CA SER A 226 -17.02 -23.08 9.91
C SER A 226 -16.32 -23.21 8.56
N ILE A 227 -15.03 -22.89 8.57
CA ILE A 227 -14.10 -23.17 7.48
C ILE A 227 -12.98 -24.08 7.99
N GLU A 228 -12.47 -24.94 7.11
CA GLU A 228 -11.27 -25.74 7.36
C GLU A 228 -10.17 -25.32 6.40
N THR A 229 -8.98 -25.09 6.92
CA THR A 229 -7.83 -24.68 6.12
C THR A 229 -7.01 -25.87 5.63
N ALA A 230 -6.06 -25.61 4.73
CA ALA A 230 -5.12 -26.61 4.24
C ALA A 230 -4.25 -27.25 5.35
N LYS A 231 -4.10 -26.58 6.50
CA LYS A 231 -3.41 -27.11 7.68
C LYS A 231 -4.32 -27.98 8.57
N GLY A 232 -5.60 -28.14 8.19
CA GLY A 232 -6.60 -28.88 8.98
C GLY A 232 -7.20 -28.08 10.14
N THR A 233 -6.81 -26.81 10.32
CA THR A 233 -7.35 -25.95 11.37
C THR A 233 -8.78 -25.54 11.02
N ILE A 234 -9.68 -25.68 11.98
CA ILE A 234 -11.10 -25.34 11.85
C ILE A 234 -11.37 -24.00 12.53
N PHE A 235 -11.99 -23.07 11.81
CA PHE A 235 -12.40 -21.77 12.32
C PHE A 235 -13.92 -21.65 12.26
N SER A 236 -14.55 -21.50 13.42
CA SER A 236 -15.99 -21.23 13.53
C SER A 236 -16.22 -19.76 13.85
N ALA A 237 -17.15 -19.13 13.15
CA ALA A 237 -17.46 -17.71 13.33
C ALA A 237 -18.92 -17.42 12.96
N ASP A 238 -19.41 -16.28 13.45
CA ASP A 238 -20.76 -15.80 13.17
C ASP A 238 -20.80 -15.02 11.85
N ILE A 239 -19.69 -14.34 11.52
CA ILE A 239 -19.50 -13.57 10.28
C ILE A 239 -18.15 -13.88 9.63
N PHE A 240 -18.16 -13.97 8.29
CA PHE A 240 -16.97 -14.17 7.48
C PHE A 240 -16.81 -13.03 6.47
N VAL A 241 -15.61 -12.46 6.36
CA VAL A 241 -15.29 -11.41 5.39
C VAL A 241 -14.18 -11.87 4.46
N LEU A 242 -14.47 -11.93 3.16
CA LEU A 242 -13.49 -12.27 2.13
C LEU A 242 -12.81 -11.00 1.62
N ALA A 243 -11.54 -10.82 1.97
CA ALA A 243 -10.68 -9.70 1.61
C ALA A 243 -9.44 -10.18 0.80
N THR A 244 -9.66 -11.11 -0.12
CA THR A 244 -8.62 -11.83 -0.89
C THR A 244 -8.07 -11.09 -2.12
N GLY A 245 -8.20 -9.77 -2.13
CA GLY A 245 -7.74 -8.89 -3.22
C GLY A 245 -8.69 -8.83 -4.41
N VAL A 246 -8.25 -8.14 -5.46
CA VAL A 246 -9.01 -7.88 -6.68
C VAL A 246 -8.18 -8.18 -7.93
N LYS A 247 -8.84 -8.31 -9.07
CA LYS A 247 -8.22 -8.42 -10.39
C LYS A 247 -8.91 -7.49 -11.39
N PRO A 248 -8.24 -7.04 -12.47
CA PRO A 248 -8.84 -6.16 -13.48
C PRO A 248 -10.13 -6.72 -14.08
N ASN A 249 -11.17 -5.89 -14.27
CA ASN A 249 -12.44 -6.31 -14.87
C ASN A 249 -12.40 -6.26 -16.40
N THR A 250 -11.67 -7.21 -17.00
CA THR A 250 -11.31 -7.19 -18.44
C THR A 250 -12.21 -8.02 -19.35
N ALA A 251 -13.32 -8.58 -18.84
CA ALA A 251 -14.19 -9.47 -19.62
C ALA A 251 -14.71 -8.80 -20.92
N LEU A 252 -15.21 -7.56 -20.80
CA LEU A 252 -15.71 -6.79 -21.95
C LEU A 252 -14.58 -6.43 -22.93
N ALA A 253 -13.41 -6.04 -22.43
CA ALA A 253 -12.26 -5.72 -23.27
C ALA A 253 -11.78 -6.96 -24.06
N LYS A 254 -11.75 -8.12 -23.42
CA LYS A 254 -11.40 -9.39 -24.06
C LYS A 254 -12.38 -9.76 -25.18
N SER A 255 -13.69 -9.57 -24.97
CA SER A 255 -14.67 -9.89 -26.01
C SER A 255 -14.58 -8.95 -27.23
N MET A 256 -14.05 -7.74 -27.05
CA MET A 256 -13.71 -6.82 -28.14
C MET A 256 -12.38 -7.15 -28.84
N GLY A 257 -11.56 -8.06 -28.30
CA GLY A 257 -10.21 -8.32 -28.78
C GLY A 257 -9.18 -7.25 -28.38
N ILE A 258 -9.46 -6.44 -27.35
CA ILE A 258 -8.50 -5.47 -26.80
C ILE A 258 -7.34 -6.21 -26.13
N LYS A 259 -6.12 -5.75 -26.40
CA LYS A 259 -4.89 -6.30 -25.81
C LYS A 259 -4.85 -6.11 -24.31
N LEU A 260 -4.43 -7.16 -23.61
CA LEU A 260 -4.12 -7.11 -22.19
C LEU A 260 -2.62 -7.17 -21.99
N GLY A 261 -2.13 -6.40 -21.05
CA GLY A 261 -0.74 -6.40 -20.65
C GLY A 261 -0.36 -7.60 -19.79
N ILE A 262 0.91 -7.65 -19.39
CA ILE A 262 1.46 -8.75 -18.57
C ILE A 262 0.79 -8.88 -17.19
N THR A 263 0.17 -7.80 -16.70
CA THR A 263 -0.57 -7.80 -15.43
C THR A 263 -1.98 -8.37 -15.55
N GLY A 264 -2.45 -8.64 -16.77
CA GLY A 264 -3.83 -9.03 -17.07
C GLY A 264 -4.83 -7.87 -17.08
N ALA A 265 -4.37 -6.63 -16.87
CA ALA A 265 -5.12 -5.40 -17.09
C ALA A 265 -5.06 -4.98 -18.57
N ILE A 266 -5.91 -4.04 -18.99
CA ILE A 266 -5.92 -3.54 -20.37
C ILE A 266 -4.62 -2.78 -20.63
N GLU A 267 -3.90 -3.18 -21.67
CA GLU A 267 -2.69 -2.47 -22.11
C GLU A 267 -3.10 -1.11 -22.68
N VAL A 268 -2.49 -0.04 -22.16
CA VAL A 268 -2.70 1.32 -22.63
C VAL A 268 -1.39 2.06 -22.80
N ASN A 269 -1.36 3.03 -23.71
CA ASN A 269 -0.24 3.95 -23.81
C ASN A 269 -0.30 5.06 -22.74
N ASP A 270 0.62 6.02 -22.78
CA ASP A 270 0.67 7.14 -21.82
C ASP A 270 -0.46 8.16 -22.00
N LYS A 271 -1.24 8.08 -23.08
CA LYS A 271 -2.49 8.82 -23.29
C LYS A 271 -3.73 8.03 -22.88
N LEU A 272 -3.55 6.82 -22.35
CA LEU A 272 -4.59 5.90 -21.90
C LEU A 272 -5.42 5.31 -23.06
N GLU A 273 -4.88 5.35 -24.28
CA GLU A 273 -5.46 4.74 -25.47
C GLU A 273 -5.17 3.23 -25.48
N THR A 274 -6.17 2.43 -25.85
CA THR A 274 -6.01 1.00 -26.14
C THR A 274 -5.46 0.78 -27.54
N ASN A 275 -5.35 -0.47 -27.99
CA ASN A 275 -5.00 -0.78 -29.39
C ASN A 275 -6.12 -0.48 -30.40
N PHE A 276 -7.31 -0.06 -29.95
CA PHE A 276 -8.42 0.36 -30.81
C PHE A 276 -8.52 1.89 -30.85
N SER A 277 -8.63 2.46 -32.05
CA SER A 277 -8.78 3.90 -32.22
C SER A 277 -10.06 4.40 -31.53
N ASN A 278 -9.95 5.52 -30.80
CA ASN A 278 -11.01 6.15 -30.01
C ASN A 278 -11.57 5.27 -28.87
N VAL A 279 -10.80 4.28 -28.41
CA VAL A 279 -11.14 3.46 -27.23
C VAL A 279 -10.06 3.62 -26.18
N TYR A 280 -10.47 4.04 -24.99
CA TYR A 280 -9.60 4.31 -23.85
C TYR A 280 -9.92 3.35 -22.70
N ALA A 281 -8.95 3.12 -21.82
CA ALA A 281 -9.18 2.40 -20.57
C ALA A 281 -8.54 3.13 -19.39
N VAL A 282 -9.27 3.24 -18.27
CA VAL A 282 -8.85 4.05 -17.12
C VAL A 282 -9.21 3.42 -15.78
N GLY A 283 -8.40 3.69 -14.76
CA GLY A 283 -8.60 3.15 -13.42
C GLY A 283 -8.23 1.67 -13.33
N ASP A 284 -8.84 0.95 -12.41
CA ASP A 284 -8.42 -0.41 -12.03
C ASP A 284 -8.63 -1.48 -13.12
N VAL A 285 -9.19 -1.12 -14.28
CA VAL A 285 -9.23 -2.02 -15.44
C VAL A 285 -7.96 -1.90 -16.29
N ALA A 286 -7.26 -0.78 -16.22
CA ALA A 286 -6.11 -0.45 -17.07
C ALA A 286 -4.78 -0.76 -16.39
N GLU A 287 -3.81 -1.20 -17.19
CA GLU A 287 -2.43 -1.36 -16.76
C GLU A 287 -1.77 0.02 -16.59
N SER A 288 -0.92 0.15 -15.59
CA SER A 288 -0.03 1.30 -15.43
C SER A 288 1.41 0.83 -15.60
N PHE A 289 2.37 1.75 -15.57
CA PHE A 289 3.78 1.43 -15.43
C PHE A 289 4.35 2.05 -14.15
N ASP A 290 5.38 1.41 -13.61
CA ASP A 290 6.14 1.90 -12.47
C ASP A 290 6.96 3.12 -12.90
N ARG A 291 6.91 4.18 -12.11
CA ARG A 291 7.53 5.45 -12.51
C ARG A 291 9.06 5.37 -12.58
N ILE A 292 9.68 4.46 -11.83
CA ILE A 292 11.14 4.33 -11.70
C ILE A 292 11.69 3.37 -12.75
N THR A 293 11.20 2.13 -12.74
CA THR A 293 11.65 1.03 -13.63
C THR A 293 11.02 1.08 -15.01
N ARG A 294 9.92 1.83 -15.18
CA ARG A 294 9.11 1.92 -16.42
C ARG A 294 8.47 0.59 -16.83
N ARG A 295 8.55 -0.45 -15.99
CA ARG A 295 7.93 -1.75 -16.25
C ARG A 295 6.41 -1.69 -15.98
N PRO A 296 5.59 -2.49 -16.68
CA PRO A 296 4.17 -2.55 -16.40
C PRO A 296 3.87 -3.06 -14.98
N ILE A 297 2.92 -2.42 -14.31
CA ILE A 297 2.46 -2.78 -12.96
C ILE A 297 0.95 -2.57 -12.81
N TYR A 298 0.34 -3.38 -11.94
CA TYR A 298 -1.05 -3.24 -11.55
C TYR A 298 -1.15 -2.97 -10.04
N ARG A 299 -1.53 -1.74 -9.70
CA ARG A 299 -1.78 -1.30 -8.32
C ARG A 299 -3.11 -0.52 -8.27
N PRO A 300 -4.24 -1.19 -8.01
CA PRO A 300 -5.57 -0.57 -8.04
C PRO A 300 -5.74 0.39 -6.86
N LEU A 301 -5.76 1.69 -7.15
CA LEU A 301 -5.81 2.76 -6.16
C LEU A 301 -6.70 3.89 -6.68
N ALA A 302 -7.61 4.38 -5.82
CA ALA A 302 -8.55 5.44 -6.17
C ALA A 302 -7.85 6.73 -6.66
N SER A 303 -6.67 7.04 -6.11
CA SER A 303 -5.86 8.20 -6.52
C SER A 303 -5.34 8.06 -7.96
N THR A 304 -4.90 6.86 -8.35
CA THR A 304 -4.50 6.53 -9.73
C THR A 304 -5.70 6.60 -10.67
N ALA A 305 -6.82 6.01 -10.28
CA ALA A 305 -8.04 5.99 -11.08
C ALA A 305 -8.56 7.41 -11.41
N ASN A 306 -8.58 8.31 -10.41
CA ASN A 306 -8.97 9.70 -10.62
C ASN A 306 -8.02 10.45 -11.57
N LYS A 307 -6.69 10.26 -11.43
CA LYS A 307 -5.68 10.87 -12.29
C LYS A 307 -5.80 10.38 -13.73
N MET A 308 -5.94 9.07 -13.93
CA MET A 308 -6.17 8.46 -15.24
C MET A 308 -7.45 9.01 -15.88
N GLY A 309 -8.56 9.07 -15.14
CA GLY A 309 -9.80 9.63 -15.65
C GLY A 309 -9.66 11.09 -16.12
N ARG A 310 -8.96 11.92 -15.34
CA ARG A 310 -8.67 13.32 -15.72
C ARG A 310 -7.81 13.39 -16.99
N ILE A 311 -6.81 12.53 -17.13
CA ILE A 311 -5.95 12.51 -18.32
C ILE A 311 -6.77 12.12 -19.55
N ALA A 312 -7.54 11.03 -19.49
CA ALA A 312 -8.35 10.60 -20.62
C ALA A 312 -9.40 11.64 -21.02
N GLY A 313 -10.10 12.24 -20.04
CA GLY A 313 -11.04 13.33 -20.33
C GLY A 313 -10.40 14.53 -21.01
N ASP A 314 -9.14 14.84 -20.69
CA ASP A 314 -8.35 15.88 -21.35
C ASP A 314 -7.96 15.49 -22.78
N VAL A 315 -7.37 14.30 -22.96
CA VAL A 315 -6.92 13.79 -24.26
C VAL A 315 -8.08 13.67 -25.25
N ILE A 316 -9.22 13.10 -24.82
CA ILE A 316 -10.42 12.92 -25.66
C ILE A 316 -10.93 14.24 -26.21
N THR A 317 -10.70 15.35 -25.50
CA THR A 317 -11.19 16.68 -25.85
C THR A 317 -10.08 17.60 -26.40
N GLY A 318 -9.01 17.00 -26.94
CA GLY A 318 -7.95 17.73 -27.65
C GLY A 318 -6.79 18.22 -26.78
N GLY A 319 -6.78 17.89 -25.50
CA GLY A 319 -5.67 18.17 -24.60
C GLY A 319 -4.46 17.25 -24.81
N ASN A 320 -3.40 17.48 -24.01
CA ASN A 320 -2.10 16.82 -24.18
C ASN A 320 -1.54 16.21 -22.89
N LEU A 321 -2.37 16.05 -21.85
CA LEU A 321 -1.95 15.37 -20.63
C LEU A 321 -1.49 13.94 -20.92
N ARG A 322 -0.52 13.48 -20.12
CA ARG A 322 0.08 12.14 -20.22
C ARG A 322 0.21 11.52 -18.84
N HIS A 323 -0.10 10.24 -18.75
CA HIS A 323 0.16 9.40 -17.59
C HIS A 323 1.67 9.26 -17.38
N LYS A 324 2.14 9.60 -16.18
CA LYS A 324 3.57 9.61 -15.84
C LYS A 324 4.01 8.34 -15.11
N GLY A 325 3.15 7.35 -15.02
CA GLY A 325 3.35 6.14 -14.21
C GLY A 325 2.98 6.39 -12.76
N ILE A 326 3.11 5.34 -11.94
CA ILE A 326 2.76 5.37 -10.53
C ILE A 326 3.92 4.89 -9.67
N LEU A 327 4.00 5.39 -8.44
CA LEU A 327 4.87 4.88 -7.39
C LEU A 327 4.15 3.86 -6.50
N GLY A 328 2.85 3.65 -6.70
CA GLY A 328 2.05 2.81 -5.83
C GLY A 328 1.96 3.33 -4.39
N THR A 329 1.99 4.66 -4.20
CA THR A 329 1.86 5.28 -2.89
C THR A 329 0.53 4.88 -2.25
N GLY A 330 0.60 4.23 -1.09
CA GLY A 330 -0.56 3.77 -0.35
C GLY A 330 -0.35 3.93 1.15
N ILE A 331 -1.43 4.20 1.86
CA ILE A 331 -1.45 4.43 3.30
C ILE A 331 -2.68 3.77 3.91
N LEU A 332 -2.55 3.29 5.14
CA LEU A 332 -3.57 2.57 5.88
C LEU A 332 -3.47 2.92 7.36
N ARG A 333 -4.62 3.07 8.03
CA ARG A 333 -4.72 3.01 9.48
C ARG A 333 -5.00 1.58 9.92
N PHE A 334 -4.25 1.10 10.91
CA PHE A 334 -4.56 -0.13 11.62
C PHE A 334 -4.45 0.13 13.13
N PHE A 335 -5.60 0.38 13.74
CA PHE A 335 -5.73 0.88 15.10
C PHE A 335 -4.95 2.18 15.32
N ASP A 336 -3.90 2.15 16.14
CA ASP A 336 -3.10 3.34 16.43
C ASP A 336 -1.92 3.49 15.44
N LEU A 337 -1.67 2.46 14.62
CA LEU A 337 -0.62 2.52 13.60
C LEU A 337 -1.12 3.14 12.31
N THR A 338 -0.25 3.94 11.72
CA THR A 338 -0.31 4.32 10.32
C THR A 338 0.79 3.57 9.57
N ILE A 339 0.41 2.91 8.48
CA ILE A 339 1.28 2.07 7.64
C ILE A 339 1.27 2.68 6.24
N ALA A 340 2.43 3.07 5.72
CA ALA A 340 2.54 3.72 4.42
C ALA A 340 3.70 3.17 3.59
N GLN A 341 3.55 3.25 2.27
CA GLN A 341 4.61 2.90 1.31
C GLN A 341 4.56 3.78 0.07
N THR A 342 5.69 3.90 -0.62
CA THR A 342 5.82 4.51 -1.95
C THR A 342 7.07 4.00 -2.65
N GLY A 343 7.03 3.86 -3.97
CA GLY A 343 8.16 3.42 -4.79
C GLY A 343 8.43 1.92 -4.68
N LEU A 344 9.69 1.56 -4.89
CA LEU A 344 10.15 0.17 -4.87
C LEU A 344 10.35 -0.34 -3.45
N THR A 345 10.09 -1.62 -3.24
CA THR A 345 10.57 -2.38 -2.07
C THR A 345 12.01 -2.85 -2.29
N GLU A 346 12.70 -3.36 -1.25
CA GLU A 346 14.01 -4.02 -1.45
C GLU A 346 13.87 -5.18 -2.43
N LYS A 347 12.83 -5.99 -2.28
CA LYS A 347 12.52 -7.11 -3.18
C LYS A 347 12.35 -6.64 -4.63
N ASP A 348 11.58 -5.57 -4.86
CA ASP A 348 11.33 -5.05 -6.21
C ASP A 348 12.62 -4.52 -6.84
N ALA A 349 13.42 -3.74 -6.10
CA ALA A 349 14.65 -3.18 -6.63
C ALA A 349 15.67 -4.26 -7.01
N LEU A 350 15.84 -5.28 -6.16
CA LEU A 350 16.73 -6.42 -6.44
C LEU A 350 16.25 -7.26 -7.63
N ALA A 351 14.94 -7.47 -7.77
CA ALA A 351 14.36 -8.15 -8.94
C ALA A 351 14.48 -7.36 -10.26
N ASN A 352 14.92 -6.09 -10.18
CA ASN A 352 15.23 -5.24 -11.31
C ASN A 352 16.75 -5.01 -11.47
N ASP A 353 17.58 -5.82 -10.80
CA ASP A 353 19.04 -5.75 -10.83
C ASP A 353 19.60 -4.38 -10.41
N ILE A 354 18.88 -3.66 -9.54
CA ILE A 354 19.30 -2.36 -9.04
C ILE A 354 20.14 -2.57 -7.78
N ALA A 355 21.40 -2.10 -7.81
CA ALA A 355 22.23 -2.05 -6.61
C ALA A 355 21.66 -1.03 -5.61
N ILE A 356 21.30 -1.48 -4.41
CA ILE A 356 20.66 -0.65 -3.38
C ILE A 356 21.44 -0.54 -2.09
N THR A 357 21.18 0.56 -1.39
CA THR A 357 21.42 0.69 0.05
C THR A 357 20.10 0.84 0.79
N THR A 358 20.06 0.33 2.02
CA THR A 358 18.85 0.24 2.84
C THR A 358 19.07 0.85 4.21
N LEU A 359 18.28 1.86 4.54
CA LEU A 359 18.27 2.52 5.84
C LEU A 359 16.99 2.22 6.62
N TYR A 360 17.15 1.93 7.91
CA TYR A 360 16.09 1.94 8.91
C TYR A 360 16.29 3.15 9.84
N ASN A 361 15.54 4.21 9.61
CA ASN A 361 15.61 5.43 10.38
C ASN A 361 14.48 5.47 11.42
N ILE A 362 14.83 5.29 12.70
CA ILE A 362 13.87 5.34 13.81
C ILE A 362 13.95 6.70 14.49
N LYS A 363 12.92 7.53 14.32
CA LYS A 363 12.87 8.90 14.85
C LYS A 363 11.49 9.27 15.36
N PRO A 364 11.39 10.15 16.36
CA PRO A 364 10.11 10.70 16.75
C PRO A 364 9.60 11.67 15.68
N ASN A 365 8.28 11.77 15.54
CA ASN A 365 7.64 12.69 14.60
C ASN A 365 7.80 14.17 14.98
N LYS A 366 8.03 14.45 16.27
CA LYS A 366 8.24 15.76 16.93
C LYS A 366 9.03 15.57 18.24
N PRO A 367 9.48 16.62 18.94
CA PRO A 367 10.27 16.50 20.17
C PRO A 367 9.51 15.81 21.32
N ASP A 368 10.26 15.17 22.22
CA ASP A 368 9.70 14.40 23.34
C ASP A 368 8.85 15.28 24.29
N TYR A 369 9.26 16.53 24.53
CA TYR A 369 8.50 17.50 25.34
C TYR A 369 7.16 17.93 24.70
N MET A 370 6.89 17.52 23.45
CA MET A 370 5.62 17.68 22.75
C MET A 370 4.88 16.34 22.56
N ASN A 371 5.22 15.32 23.36
CA ASN A 371 4.70 13.96 23.26
C ASN A 371 5.01 13.31 21.90
N GLY A 372 6.25 13.45 21.44
CA GLY A 372 6.74 12.82 20.22
C GLY A 372 6.56 11.30 20.24
N LYS A 373 6.07 10.75 19.13
CA LYS A 373 5.95 9.30 18.92
C LYS A 373 6.89 8.85 17.82
N GLU A 374 7.53 7.72 18.04
CA GLU A 374 8.45 7.15 17.07
C GLU A 374 7.74 6.60 15.84
N MET A 375 8.40 6.75 14.71
CA MET A 375 8.16 6.01 13.48
C MET A 375 9.45 5.35 13.02
N VAL A 376 9.31 4.27 12.26
CA VAL A 376 10.39 3.68 11.49
C VAL A 376 10.18 4.03 10.03
N ILE A 377 11.17 4.68 9.42
CA ILE A 377 11.27 4.89 7.98
C ILE A 377 12.29 3.89 7.46
N LYS A 378 11.82 2.90 6.69
CA LYS A 378 12.67 2.09 5.83
C LYS A 378 12.77 2.78 4.48
N ALA A 379 13.95 3.22 4.09
CA ALA A 379 14.17 3.88 2.81
C ALA A 379 15.27 3.18 2.03
N ILE A 380 15.09 3.10 0.72
CA ILE A 380 16.07 2.51 -0.20
C ILE A 380 16.50 3.53 -1.25
N ALA A 381 17.78 3.51 -1.57
CA ALA A 381 18.38 4.35 -2.60
C ALA A 381 19.27 3.53 -3.53
N ASN A 382 19.39 3.98 -4.77
CA ASN A 382 20.30 3.40 -5.75
C ASN A 382 21.75 3.75 -5.37
N LYS A 383 22.63 2.75 -5.26
CA LYS A 383 24.04 2.95 -4.87
C LYS A 383 24.89 3.67 -5.91
N GLU A 384 24.53 3.59 -7.18
CA GLU A 384 25.32 4.14 -8.28
C GLU A 384 25.03 5.62 -8.52
N ASN A 385 23.78 6.05 -8.35
CA ASN A 385 23.36 7.42 -8.68
C ASN A 385 22.68 8.16 -7.52
N GLY A 386 22.58 7.53 -6.34
CA GLY A 386 22.02 8.12 -5.13
C GLY A 386 20.52 8.38 -5.13
N LYS A 387 19.79 8.10 -6.22
CA LYS A 387 18.34 8.33 -6.29
C LYS A 387 17.58 7.53 -5.24
N ILE A 388 16.64 8.18 -4.55
CA ILE A 388 15.70 7.47 -3.69
C ILE A 388 14.77 6.64 -4.56
N LEU A 389 14.65 5.35 -4.25
CA LEU A 389 13.86 4.39 -5.01
C LEU A 389 12.52 4.07 -4.34
N GLY A 390 12.47 4.14 -3.01
CA GLY A 390 11.25 3.78 -2.30
C GLY A 390 11.39 3.92 -0.79
N ALA A 391 10.24 3.93 -0.13
CA ALA A 391 10.14 4.03 1.30
C ALA A 391 8.91 3.30 1.84
N GLN A 392 9.06 2.75 3.04
CA GLN A 392 7.99 2.18 3.86
C GLN A 392 8.07 2.82 5.24
N ILE A 393 6.94 3.26 5.78
CA ILE A 393 6.90 3.94 7.08
C ILE A 393 5.81 3.30 7.94
N ILE A 394 6.17 2.93 9.17
CA ILE A 394 5.22 2.48 10.19
C ILE A 394 5.44 3.30 11.45
N GLY A 395 4.38 3.87 11.98
CA GLY A 395 4.43 4.70 13.19
C GLY A 395 3.05 5.14 13.64
N TYR A 396 3.00 5.88 14.75
CA TYR A 396 1.73 6.27 15.38
C TYR A 396 1.25 7.67 15.01
N ASP A 397 2.12 8.52 14.45
CA ASP A 397 1.82 9.92 14.16
C ASP A 397 2.81 10.47 13.11
N GLY A 398 2.35 11.38 12.25
CA GLY A 398 3.14 12.10 11.24
C GLY A 398 3.74 11.24 10.12
N VAL A 399 3.23 10.02 9.91
CA VAL A 399 3.64 9.07 8.86
C VAL A 399 3.23 9.56 7.47
N ASP A 400 1.99 10.03 7.36
CA ASP A 400 1.38 10.68 6.19
C ASP A 400 2.26 11.80 5.63
N LYS A 401 2.70 12.73 6.47
CA LYS A 401 3.57 13.84 6.07
C LYS A 401 4.87 13.35 5.44
N ARG A 402 5.51 12.33 6.05
CA ARG A 402 6.83 11.85 5.58
C ARG A 402 6.71 11.00 4.33
N ILE A 403 5.67 10.18 4.19
CA ILE A 403 5.48 9.41 2.97
C ILE A 403 5.17 10.32 1.78
N ASP A 404 4.42 11.40 1.97
CA ASP A 404 4.11 12.36 0.90
C ASP A 404 5.34 13.16 0.47
N VAL A 405 6.21 13.55 1.40
CA VAL A 405 7.50 14.17 1.07
C VAL A 405 8.37 13.22 0.26
N LEU A 406 8.48 11.95 0.66
CA LEU A 406 9.27 10.95 -0.07
C LEU A 406 8.67 10.62 -1.44
N ALA A 407 7.34 10.45 -1.53
CA ALA A 407 6.66 10.22 -2.80
C ALA A 407 6.86 11.39 -3.78
N THR A 408 6.91 12.62 -3.26
CA THR A 408 7.21 13.82 -4.04
C THR A 408 8.68 13.83 -4.50
N ALA A 409 9.62 13.61 -3.58
CA ALA A 409 11.05 13.57 -3.89
C ALA A 409 11.38 12.49 -4.96
N ILE A 410 10.89 11.27 -4.77
CA ILE A 410 11.05 10.16 -5.73
C ILE A 410 10.43 10.50 -7.09
N SER A 411 9.27 11.16 -7.08
CA SER A 411 8.60 11.59 -8.31
C SER A 411 9.46 12.53 -9.16
N PHE A 412 10.26 13.39 -8.52
CA PHE A 412 11.17 14.31 -9.21
C PHE A 412 12.60 13.75 -9.38
N GLY A 413 12.83 12.49 -9.00
CA GLY A 413 14.12 11.84 -9.17
C GLY A 413 15.19 12.35 -8.20
N ALA A 414 14.79 12.82 -7.02
CA ALA A 414 15.69 13.31 -5.99
C ALA A 414 16.65 12.21 -5.49
N THR A 415 17.87 12.63 -5.19
CA THR A 415 18.92 11.84 -4.55
C THR A 415 18.76 11.84 -3.03
N ALA A 416 19.51 10.96 -2.36
CA ALA A 416 19.62 10.95 -0.91
C ALA A 416 20.16 12.27 -0.34
N GLU A 417 21.10 12.91 -1.05
CA GLU A 417 21.64 14.21 -0.68
C GLU A 417 20.56 15.30 -0.69
N ASP A 418 19.74 15.35 -1.75
CA ASP A 418 18.68 16.34 -1.90
C ASP A 418 17.71 16.38 -0.71
N LEU A 419 17.44 15.23 -0.08
CA LEU A 419 16.55 15.13 1.09
C LEU A 419 17.04 15.96 2.29
N PHE A 420 18.35 16.19 2.43
CA PHE A 420 18.90 17.03 3.49
C PHE A 420 18.68 18.53 3.22
N HIS A 421 18.56 18.93 1.96
CA HIS A 421 18.42 20.33 1.54
C HIS A 421 16.96 20.81 1.48
N LEU A 422 15.98 19.96 1.79
CA LEU A 422 14.58 20.34 1.80
C LEU A 422 14.28 21.38 2.90
N ASP A 423 13.65 22.50 2.52
CA ASP A 423 13.18 23.51 3.47
C ASP A 423 11.80 23.12 4.03
N LEU A 424 11.79 22.20 4.99
CA LEU A 424 10.56 21.66 5.59
C LEU A 424 10.07 22.52 6.76
N ALA A 425 8.76 22.77 6.80
CA ALA A 425 8.12 23.54 7.87
C ALA A 425 8.39 22.95 9.27
N TYR A 426 8.83 23.82 10.19
CA TYR A 426 9.20 23.44 11.55
C TYR A 426 8.55 24.37 12.60
N ALA A 427 7.85 23.73 13.54
CA ALA A 427 7.66 24.22 14.90
C ALA A 427 7.53 22.99 15.82
N PRO A 428 7.83 23.10 17.13
CA PRO A 428 7.83 21.94 18.03
C PRO A 428 6.57 21.06 18.01
N PRO A 429 5.33 21.56 17.83
CA PRO A 429 4.16 20.69 17.74
C PRO A 429 4.13 19.75 16.52
N PHE A 430 4.91 20.02 15.47
CA PHE A 430 4.79 19.38 14.15
C PHE A 430 6.04 18.64 13.66
N SER A 431 7.22 19.04 14.13
CA SER A 431 8.48 18.40 13.73
C SER A 431 9.63 18.66 14.71
N THR A 432 10.71 17.90 14.55
CA THR A 432 12.03 18.19 15.13
C THR A 432 12.80 19.19 14.24
N THR A 433 13.81 19.87 14.79
CA THR A 433 14.63 20.86 14.06
C THR A 433 15.24 20.30 12.78
N LYS A 434 15.64 19.03 12.83
CA LYS A 434 15.86 18.20 11.64
C LYS A 434 14.74 17.18 11.55
N ASP A 435 13.84 17.33 10.60
CA ASP A 435 12.81 16.34 10.30
C ASP A 435 13.42 14.93 10.08
N PRO A 436 12.72 13.83 10.43
CA PRO A 436 13.08 12.48 10.03
C PRO A 436 13.52 12.32 8.57
N ILE A 437 12.96 13.09 7.62
CA ILE A 437 13.40 13.08 6.21
C ILE A 437 14.85 13.50 6.04
N HIS A 438 15.31 14.57 6.70
CA HIS A 438 16.70 15.01 6.63
C HIS A 438 17.66 13.93 7.14
N TYR A 439 17.30 13.26 8.24
CA TYR A 439 18.10 12.14 8.76
C TYR A 439 18.16 10.96 7.80
N THR A 440 17.05 10.68 7.10
CA THR A 440 17.01 9.64 6.05
C THR A 440 17.99 9.98 4.93
N GLY A 441 17.94 11.22 4.42
CA GLY A 441 18.88 11.70 3.40
C GLY A 441 20.33 11.63 3.82
N MET A 442 20.65 12.21 4.99
CA MET A 442 22.01 12.22 5.53
C MET A 442 22.58 10.81 5.67
N ALA A 443 21.83 9.86 6.23
CA ALA A 443 22.35 8.52 6.50
C ALA A 443 22.50 7.68 5.21
N LEU A 444 21.59 7.82 4.24
CA LEU A 444 21.75 7.18 2.93
C LEU A 444 22.92 7.80 2.15
N ASN A 445 23.02 9.13 2.13
CA ASN A 445 24.11 9.82 1.44
C ASN A 445 25.49 9.46 2.02
N ASN A 446 25.58 9.32 3.35
CA ASN A 446 26.79 8.89 4.03
C ASN A 446 27.25 7.48 3.59
N ASP A 447 26.31 6.54 3.47
CA ASP A 447 26.60 5.19 2.98
C ASP A 447 27.08 5.19 1.52
N ILE A 448 26.48 6.03 0.68
CA ILE A 448 26.76 6.08 -0.75
C ILE A 448 28.08 6.81 -1.06
N ASN A 449 28.31 7.97 -0.43
CA ASN A 449 29.33 8.93 -0.87
C ASN A 449 30.48 9.16 0.13
N ASN A 450 30.34 8.77 1.41
CA ASN A 450 31.27 9.21 2.47
C ASN A 450 32.01 8.05 3.15
N ASP A 451 32.14 6.88 2.51
CA ASP A 451 32.82 5.69 3.06
C ASP A 451 32.37 5.31 4.49
N THR A 452 31.11 5.60 4.82
CA THR A 452 30.51 5.32 6.13
C THR A 452 29.36 4.34 5.98
N PRO A 453 29.67 3.07 5.67
CA PRO A 453 28.67 2.12 5.21
C PRO A 453 27.71 1.71 6.33
N LEU A 454 26.48 1.39 5.93
CA LEU A 454 25.44 0.82 6.76
C LEU A 454 25.47 -0.71 6.64
N MET A 455 25.16 -1.38 7.73
CA MET A 455 24.84 -2.81 7.72
C MET A 455 23.42 -3.00 8.23
N THR A 456 22.57 -3.71 7.49
CA THR A 456 21.22 -4.05 7.96
C THR A 456 21.29 -5.20 8.97
N PRO A 457 20.31 -5.36 9.86
CA PRO A 457 20.27 -6.52 10.74
C PRO A 457 20.28 -7.86 10.01
N ILE A 458 19.63 -7.93 8.84
CA ILE A 458 19.59 -9.15 8.00
C ILE A 458 20.99 -9.47 7.47
N GLU A 459 21.69 -8.47 6.94
CA GLU A 459 23.06 -8.66 6.45
C GLU A 459 24.01 -9.06 7.58
N LEU A 460 23.87 -8.44 8.75
CA LEU A 460 24.65 -8.80 9.93
C LEU A 460 24.44 -10.27 10.33
N LEU A 461 23.18 -10.72 10.43
CA LEU A 461 22.85 -12.10 10.77
C LEU A 461 23.42 -13.07 9.74
N ARG A 462 23.27 -12.78 8.44
CA ARG A 462 23.81 -13.61 7.35
C ARG A 462 25.34 -13.78 7.46
N ARG A 463 26.06 -12.71 7.77
CA ARG A 463 27.52 -12.75 7.95
C ARG A 463 27.93 -13.56 9.17
N ILE A 464 27.25 -13.35 10.31
CA ILE A 464 27.45 -14.16 11.52
C ILE A 464 27.24 -15.65 11.21
N ASP A 465 26.14 -15.99 10.53
CA ASP A 465 25.78 -17.37 10.20
C ASP A 465 26.76 -18.01 9.19
N SER A 466 27.41 -17.20 8.35
CA SER A 466 28.50 -17.66 7.47
C SER A 466 29.82 -17.96 8.18
N GLY A 467 29.90 -17.66 9.49
CA GLY A 467 31.12 -17.81 10.29
C GLY A 467 32.11 -16.67 10.12
N GLU A 468 31.73 -15.56 9.49
CA GLU A 468 32.58 -14.37 9.38
C GLU A 468 32.89 -13.83 10.79
N LYS A 469 34.18 -13.63 11.08
CA LYS A 469 34.61 -13.03 12.34
C LYS A 469 34.31 -11.54 12.31
N LEU A 470 33.29 -11.13 13.06
CA LEU A 470 32.85 -9.74 13.18
C LEU A 470 33.14 -9.18 14.57
N GLN A 471 33.57 -7.92 14.61
CA GLN A 471 33.76 -7.15 15.85
C GLN A 471 32.56 -6.23 16.07
N ILE A 472 31.60 -6.66 16.88
CA ILE A 472 30.35 -5.93 17.09
C ILE A 472 30.45 -5.09 18.36
N ILE A 473 30.33 -3.76 18.25
CA ILE A 473 30.53 -2.80 19.34
C ILE A 473 29.22 -2.13 19.74
N ASP A 474 28.79 -2.37 20.99
CA ASP A 474 27.64 -1.71 21.60
C ASP A 474 28.08 -0.45 22.35
N THR A 475 27.60 0.71 21.89
CA THR A 475 27.99 2.03 22.40
C THR A 475 27.04 2.59 23.46
N ARG A 476 26.05 1.81 23.89
CA ARG A 476 25.00 2.23 24.83
C ARG A 476 25.47 2.21 26.28
N SER A 477 24.60 2.62 27.19
CA SER A 477 24.85 2.44 28.62
C SER A 477 24.82 0.96 29.03
N LYS A 478 25.52 0.63 30.12
CA LYS A 478 25.57 -0.74 30.66
C LYS A 478 24.19 -1.34 30.89
N LYS A 479 23.27 -0.57 31.50
CA LYS A 479 21.88 -0.98 31.73
C LYS A 479 21.16 -1.39 30.44
N GLN A 480 21.38 -0.67 29.35
CA GLN A 480 20.76 -0.98 28.05
C GLN A 480 21.36 -2.23 27.41
N PHE A 481 22.68 -2.40 27.50
CA PHE A 481 23.40 -3.59 27.03
C PHE A 481 22.96 -4.86 27.77
N GLU A 482 22.75 -4.77 29.08
CA GLU A 482 22.29 -5.90 29.91
C GLU A 482 20.82 -6.27 29.64
N THR A 483 19.99 -5.31 29.22
CA THR A 483 18.57 -5.57 28.91
C THR A 483 18.39 -6.37 27.62
N SER A 484 19.08 -5.96 26.56
CA SER A 484 19.11 -6.67 25.27
C SER A 484 20.33 -6.21 24.50
N LYS A 485 20.88 -7.04 23.62
CA LYS A 485 22.06 -6.71 22.81
C LYS A 485 22.09 -7.54 21.53
N VAL A 486 22.90 -7.10 20.59
CA VAL A 486 23.30 -7.95 19.46
C VAL A 486 24.13 -9.11 19.99
N LYS A 487 23.90 -10.32 19.46
CA LYS A 487 24.59 -11.52 19.89
C LYS A 487 26.10 -11.35 19.68
N GLY A 488 26.89 -11.62 20.72
CA GLY A 488 28.35 -11.49 20.67
C GLY A 488 28.89 -10.05 20.75
N ALA A 489 28.05 -9.05 21.02
CA ALA A 489 28.50 -7.66 21.11
C ALA A 489 29.43 -7.40 22.31
N ILE A 490 30.49 -6.63 22.05
CA ILE A 490 31.43 -6.08 23.03
C ILE A 490 30.86 -4.73 23.50
N HIS A 491 30.79 -4.53 24.82
CA HIS A 491 30.25 -3.30 25.40
C HIS A 491 31.34 -2.25 25.60
N ILE A 492 31.28 -1.17 24.82
CA ILE A 492 32.17 0.00 24.96
C ILE A 492 31.32 1.26 24.76
N PRO A 493 30.83 1.89 25.85
CA PRO A 493 30.08 3.13 25.77
C PRO A 493 30.79 4.19 24.92
N LEU A 494 30.04 5.00 24.15
CA LEU A 494 30.64 5.99 23.25
C LEU A 494 31.66 6.92 23.94
N ALA A 495 31.37 7.30 25.18
CA ALA A 495 32.23 8.18 25.98
C ALA A 495 33.62 7.57 26.26
N GLU A 496 33.70 6.24 26.33
CA GLU A 496 34.93 5.50 26.64
C GLU A 496 35.68 5.07 25.37
N LEU A 497 34.98 4.98 24.23
CA LEU A 497 35.53 4.43 22.98
C LEU A 497 36.83 5.11 22.53
N ARG A 498 36.96 6.43 22.70
CA ARG A 498 38.17 7.17 22.32
C ARG A 498 39.42 6.75 23.09
N ASN A 499 39.25 6.22 24.30
CA ASN A 499 40.35 5.78 25.16
C ASN A 499 40.54 4.26 25.12
N ARG A 500 39.57 3.53 24.57
CA ARG A 500 39.50 2.07 24.57
C ARG A 500 39.59 1.43 23.18
N TYR A 501 39.73 2.22 22.11
CA TYR A 501 39.79 1.70 20.74
C TYR A 501 40.99 0.78 20.48
N GLU A 502 42.05 0.87 21.30
CA GLU A 502 43.24 0.01 21.18
C GLU A 502 42.99 -1.43 21.68
N GLU A 503 41.88 -1.67 22.39
CA GLU A 503 41.39 -3.01 22.73
C GLU A 503 40.85 -3.78 21.50
N LEU A 504 40.66 -3.08 20.38
CA LEU A 504 39.95 -3.57 19.21
C LEU A 504 40.90 -3.81 18.02
N ASP A 505 40.57 -4.81 17.20
CA ASP A 505 41.33 -5.15 15.99
C ASP A 505 40.93 -4.23 14.82
N LYS A 506 41.91 -3.51 14.26
CA LYS A 506 41.71 -2.54 13.17
C LYS A 506 41.44 -3.18 11.81
N GLU A 507 41.90 -4.42 11.63
CA GLU A 507 41.74 -5.18 10.38
C GLU A 507 40.44 -5.99 10.39
N CYS A 508 39.88 -6.26 11.57
CA CYS A 508 38.60 -6.95 11.72
C CYS A 508 37.42 -6.07 11.28
N VAL A 509 36.50 -6.66 10.52
CA VAL A 509 35.25 -6.00 10.12
C VAL A 509 34.46 -5.64 11.39
N THR A 510 34.25 -4.35 11.58
CA THR A 510 33.66 -3.80 12.79
C THR A 510 32.25 -3.30 12.53
N VAL A 511 31.30 -3.63 13.41
CA VAL A 511 29.91 -3.15 13.33
C VAL A 511 29.59 -2.42 14.62
N THR A 512 29.40 -1.11 14.53
CA THR A 512 29.04 -0.26 15.67
C THR A 512 27.54 -0.06 15.74
N TYR A 513 26.97 0.01 16.94
CA TYR A 513 25.56 0.33 17.10
C TYR A 513 25.22 1.04 18.41
N CYS A 514 24.04 1.66 18.41
CA CYS A 514 23.32 2.04 19.62
C CYS A 514 21.84 1.64 19.50
N ASN A 515 20.91 2.27 20.22
CA ASN A 515 19.49 1.87 20.12
C ASN A 515 18.88 2.12 18.73
N LYS A 516 19.29 3.19 18.04
CA LYS A 516 18.66 3.69 16.80
C LYS A 516 19.66 4.08 15.71
N GLY A 517 20.95 3.75 15.87
CA GLY A 517 22.02 4.04 14.89
C GLY A 517 22.68 5.43 14.97
N VAL A 518 22.19 6.37 15.77
CA VAL A 518 22.76 7.74 15.87
C VAL A 518 24.14 7.74 16.53
N THR A 519 24.21 7.27 17.78
CA THR A 519 25.47 7.14 18.54
C THR A 519 26.40 6.09 17.92
N GLY A 520 25.83 5.06 17.28
CA GLY A 520 26.58 4.09 16.48
C GLY A 520 27.35 4.76 15.35
N ASN A 521 26.73 5.65 14.58
CA ASN A 521 27.42 6.41 13.54
C ASN A 521 28.57 7.28 14.10
N ALA A 522 28.40 7.90 15.27
CA ALA A 522 29.49 8.63 15.91
C ALA A 522 30.66 7.70 16.28
N ALA A 523 30.38 6.49 16.76
CA ALA A 523 31.40 5.48 17.04
C ALA A 523 32.11 5.00 15.76
N GLN A 524 31.35 4.74 14.69
CA GLN A 524 31.90 4.41 13.37
C GLN A 524 32.93 5.46 12.93
N ASN A 525 32.55 6.75 12.99
CA ASN A 525 33.44 7.84 12.59
C ASN A 525 34.69 7.94 13.48
N ILE A 526 34.57 7.67 14.79
CA ILE A 526 35.74 7.62 15.68
C ILE A 526 36.71 6.51 15.22
N LEU A 527 36.20 5.32 14.94
CA LEU A 527 37.02 4.17 14.57
C LEU A 527 37.66 4.35 13.18
N LEU A 528 36.92 4.84 12.19
CA LEU A 528 37.48 5.18 10.87
C LEU A 528 38.63 6.18 11.00
N ASN A 529 38.46 7.25 11.77
CA ASN A 529 39.52 8.24 12.05
C ASN A 529 40.71 7.66 12.85
N LYS A 530 40.55 6.52 13.51
CA LYS A 530 41.62 5.79 14.21
C LYS A 530 42.28 4.70 13.35
N GLY A 531 41.91 4.63 12.08
CA GLY A 531 42.54 3.77 11.07
C GLY A 531 41.94 2.37 10.93
N PHE A 532 40.71 2.14 11.43
CA PHE A 532 39.99 0.89 11.18
C PHE A 532 39.58 0.81 9.71
N LYS A 533 39.77 -0.35 9.09
CA LYS A 533 39.60 -0.50 7.63
C LYS A 533 38.15 -0.62 7.18
N GLN A 534 37.35 -1.35 7.93
CA GLN A 534 35.96 -1.66 7.57
C GLN A 534 35.07 -1.49 8.80
N VAL A 535 34.39 -0.36 8.88
CA VAL A 535 33.49 -0.04 10.01
C VAL A 535 32.11 0.28 9.48
N TYR A 536 31.13 -0.51 9.88
CA TYR A 536 29.72 -0.34 9.56
C TYR A 536 28.96 0.25 10.74
N ASN A 537 27.90 1.00 10.47
CA ASN A 537 26.88 1.35 11.46
C ASN A 537 25.65 0.47 11.27
N LEU A 538 25.15 -0.14 12.34
CA LEU A 538 23.97 -1.00 12.29
C LEU A 538 22.70 -0.16 12.06
N SER A 539 22.10 -0.35 10.89
CA SER A 539 20.91 0.36 10.43
C SER A 539 19.71 0.11 11.36
N GLY A 540 19.16 1.18 11.94
CA GLY A 540 18.11 1.12 12.97
C GLY A 540 18.57 0.64 14.36
N GLY A 541 19.85 0.32 14.53
CA GLY A 541 20.47 -0.07 15.80
C GLY A 541 19.88 -1.33 16.45
N ASN A 542 20.11 -1.48 17.75
CA ASN A 542 19.62 -2.63 18.53
C ASN A 542 18.10 -2.76 18.45
N LYS A 543 17.34 -1.65 18.43
CA LYS A 543 15.88 -1.71 18.40
C LYS A 543 15.38 -2.42 17.14
N ASN A 544 15.94 -2.08 15.97
CA ASN A 544 15.59 -2.76 14.72
C ASN A 544 16.12 -4.20 14.69
N TYR A 545 17.32 -4.44 15.21
CA TYR A 545 17.88 -5.79 15.30
C TYR A 545 17.00 -6.73 16.14
N GLN A 546 16.56 -6.31 17.32
CA GLN A 546 15.68 -7.14 18.17
C GLN A 546 14.35 -7.44 17.45
N GLU A 547 13.75 -6.44 16.78
CA GLU A 547 12.54 -6.65 15.97
C GLU A 547 12.73 -7.74 14.91
N VAL A 548 13.85 -7.67 14.18
CA VAL A 548 14.19 -8.63 13.13
C VAL A 548 14.43 -10.02 13.72
N CYS A 549 15.21 -10.14 14.80
CA CYS A 549 15.45 -11.42 15.47
C CYS A 549 14.17 -12.05 16.02
N GLU A 550 13.32 -11.26 16.69
CA GLU A 550 12.03 -11.72 17.18
C GLU A 550 11.11 -12.18 16.06
N THR A 551 11.20 -11.54 14.89
CA THR A 551 10.45 -11.96 13.71
C THR A 551 10.98 -13.30 13.22
N ILE A 552 12.31 -13.43 13.02
CA ILE A 552 12.98 -14.64 12.51
C ILE A 552 12.81 -15.84 13.44
N GLN A 553 12.89 -15.67 14.76
CA GLN A 553 12.71 -16.78 15.70
C GLN A 553 11.28 -17.36 15.71
N LYS A 554 10.30 -16.59 15.23
CA LYS A 554 8.91 -17.03 15.06
C LYS A 554 8.66 -17.61 13.67
N LEU A 555 9.66 -17.63 12.78
CA LEU A 555 9.63 -18.22 11.43
C LEU A 555 9.98 -19.69 11.46
#